data_AF-A0A5D3K5Z6-F1
#
_entry.id   AF-A0A5D3K5Z6-F1
#
_cell.length_a   1.000
_cell.length_b   1.000
_cell.length_c   1.000
_cell.angle_alpha   90.00
_cell.angle_beta   90.00
_cell.angle_gamma   90.00
#
_symmetry.space_group_name_H-M   'P 1'
#
loop_
_entity.id
_entity.type
_entity.pdbx_description
1 polymer ?
#
loop_
_entity_poly.entity_id
_entity_poly.type
_entity_poly.pdbx_seq_one_letter_code
_entity_poly.pdbx_strand_id
1 'polypeptide(L)'
;MDWSWYLFRFDGRINRALLWQALLIVAVLVALLGVISQVIHLISATGSLKFSLKLDFDFGLDDLFKAADPRTYRLQASGDRATLVLSALGAMLFFWIYLATAIKRLHDRDRSGWWIVPFFFVPRLLFHFWEWLPDANWFLPFDWAIHALWLWGIVEMFFLRGTSGSNRFGPDPLAEIQLASDRSPAKSWDQQREIEFVPPSASPPGGMHVKRGA
;
A
#
# COMPACT_ATOMS: atom_id res chain seq x y z
N MET A 1 -1.67 -0.61 -16.40
CA MET A 1 -0.80 -0.80 -15.22
C MET A 1 -0.17 -2.17 -15.34
N ASP A 2 1.15 -2.28 -15.41
CA ASP A 2 1.85 -3.56 -15.37
C ASP A 2 1.99 -4.02 -13.92
N TRP A 3 1.26 -5.07 -13.54
CA TRP A 3 1.24 -5.62 -12.18
C TRP A 3 2.57 -6.26 -11.78
N SER A 4 3.32 -6.82 -12.74
CA SER A 4 4.62 -7.44 -12.48
C SER A 4 5.64 -6.37 -12.09
N TRP A 5 5.70 -5.29 -12.87
CA TRP A 5 6.50 -4.12 -12.53
C TRP A 5 6.09 -3.52 -11.18
N TYR A 6 4.80 -3.35 -10.96
CA TYR A 6 4.27 -2.69 -9.77
C TYR A 6 4.61 -3.46 -8.48
N LEU A 7 4.34 -4.77 -8.44
CA LEU A 7 4.43 -5.58 -7.21
C LEU A 7 5.78 -6.29 -7.00
N PHE A 8 6.53 -6.61 -8.05
CA PHE A 8 7.68 -7.51 -7.93
C PHE A 8 9.03 -6.91 -8.32
N ARG A 9 9.04 -5.86 -9.15
CA ARG A 9 10.28 -5.20 -9.56
C ARG A 9 10.68 -4.09 -8.58
N PHE A 10 11.93 -3.63 -8.65
CA PHE A 10 12.45 -2.56 -7.77
C PHE A 10 12.73 -1.25 -8.51
N ASP A 11 12.69 -1.25 -9.83
CA ASP A 11 12.96 -0.08 -10.67
C ASP A 11 11.77 0.87 -10.77
N GLY A 12 12.08 2.15 -10.99
CA GLY A 12 11.10 3.21 -11.19
C GLY A 12 10.64 3.88 -9.90
N ARG A 13 9.54 4.63 -10.02
CA ARG A 13 9.00 5.54 -9.00
C ARG A 13 7.50 5.31 -8.86
N ILE A 14 7.00 5.36 -7.63
CA ILE A 14 5.56 5.33 -7.36
C ILE A 14 5.16 6.48 -6.44
N ASN A 15 3.96 7.00 -6.66
CA ASN A 15 3.37 7.99 -5.77
C ASN A 15 2.84 7.32 -4.47
N ARG A 16 2.47 8.15 -3.49
CA ARG A 16 1.92 7.67 -2.22
C ARG A 16 0.61 6.89 -2.36
N ALA A 17 -0.26 7.24 -3.32
CA ALA A 17 -1.54 6.54 -3.50
C ALA A 17 -1.33 5.09 -3.92
N LEU A 18 -0.36 4.85 -4.80
CA LEU A 18 0.07 3.51 -5.18
C LEU A 18 0.73 2.79 -4.00
N LEU A 19 1.53 3.45 -3.16
CA LEU A 19 2.02 2.82 -1.93
C LEU A 19 0.86 2.35 -1.02
N TRP A 20 -0.13 3.21 -0.80
CA TRP A 20 -1.33 2.86 -0.02
C TRP A 20 -2.13 1.72 -0.64
N GLN A 21 -2.25 1.71 -1.97
CA GLN A 21 -2.88 0.60 -2.69
C GLN A 21 -2.12 -0.72 -2.51
N ALA A 22 -0.79 -0.70 -2.57
CA ALA A 22 0.03 -1.89 -2.34
C ALA A 22 -0.15 -2.44 -0.92
N LEU A 23 -0.18 -1.57 0.09
CA LEU A 23 -0.46 -1.96 1.46
C LEU A 23 -1.85 -2.56 1.62
N LEU A 24 -2.87 -1.99 0.95
CA LEU A 24 -4.22 -2.55 0.97
C LEU A 24 -4.27 -3.94 0.33
N ILE A 25 -3.57 -4.14 -0.79
CA ILE A 25 -3.45 -5.45 -1.44
C ILE A 25 -2.80 -6.45 -0.47
N VAL A 26 -1.69 -6.08 0.16
CA VAL A 26 -1.01 -6.93 1.15
C VAL A 26 -1.93 -7.25 2.33
N ALA A 27 -2.65 -6.26 2.87
CA ALA A 27 -3.58 -6.46 3.98
C ALA A 27 -4.71 -7.45 3.62
N VAL A 28 -5.26 -7.34 2.41
CA VAL A 28 -6.27 -8.29 1.92
C VAL A 28 -5.67 -9.69 1.76
N LEU A 29 -4.47 -9.82 1.20
CA LEU A 29 -3.81 -11.12 1.05
C LEU A 29 -3.49 -11.78 2.39
N VAL A 30 -3.04 -11.00 3.39
CA VAL A 30 -2.83 -11.48 4.77
C VAL A 30 -4.14 -11.95 5.39
N ALA A 31 -5.22 -11.18 5.24
CA ALA A 31 -6.53 -11.57 5.75
C ALA A 31 -7.03 -12.88 5.10
N LEU A 32 -6.88 -13.02 3.78
CA LEU A 32 -7.22 -14.25 3.06
C LEU A 32 -6.38 -15.44 3.54
N LEU A 33 -5.08 -15.25 3.75
CA LEU A 33 -4.20 -16.29 4.29
C LEU A 33 -4.64 -16.73 5.68
N GLY A 34 -5.02 -15.78 6.55
CA GLY A 34 -5.55 -16.06 7.88
C GLY A 34 -6.85 -16.87 7.85
N VAL A 35 -7.75 -16.57 6.91
CA VAL A 35 -8.98 -17.36 6.69
C VAL A 35 -8.64 -18.78 6.24
N ILE A 36 -7.71 -18.96 5.29
CA ILE A 36 -7.27 -20.28 4.83
C ILE A 36 -6.70 -21.09 6.00
N SER A 37 -5.84 -20.49 6.81
CA SER A 37 -5.29 -21.14 8.01
C SER A 37 -6.39 -21.59 8.98
N GLN A 38 -7.41 -20.76 9.22
CA GLN A 38 -8.56 -21.14 10.06
C GLN A 38 -9.36 -22.32 9.48
N VAL A 39 -9.57 -22.37 8.16
CA VAL A 39 -10.25 -23.49 7.49
C VAL A 39 -9.45 -24.79 7.64
N ILE A 40 -8.12 -24.74 7.50
CA ILE A 40 -7.24 -25.90 7.72
C ILE A 40 -7.34 -26.41 9.16
N HIS A 41 -7.35 -25.50 10.14
CA HIS A 41 -7.52 -25.86 11.55
C HIS A 41 -8.90 -26.48 11.83
N LEU A 42 -9.98 -25.96 11.23
CA LEU A 42 -11.33 -26.49 11.38
C LEU A 42 -11.45 -27.94 10.84
N ILE A 43 -10.75 -28.24 9.75
CA ILE A 43 -10.72 -29.59 9.16
C ILE A 43 -9.85 -30.55 9.98
N SER A 44 -8.77 -30.03 10.61
CA SER A 44 -7.76 -30.84 11.30
C SER A 44 -8.02 -31.04 12.79
N ALA A 45 -8.79 -30.16 13.44
CA ALA A 45 -9.08 -30.18 14.86
C ALA A 45 -10.57 -29.89 15.13
N THR A 46 -11.18 -30.67 16.03
CA THR A 46 -12.56 -30.50 16.47
C THR A 46 -12.70 -29.23 17.34
N GLY A 47 -12.79 -28.02 16.76
CA GLY A 47 -12.94 -26.81 17.59
C GLY A 47 -13.00 -25.45 16.88
N SER A 48 -13.90 -24.62 17.41
CA SER A 48 -14.37 -23.26 17.06
C SER A 48 -13.51 -22.35 16.17
N LEU A 49 -14.18 -21.66 15.24
CA LEU A 49 -13.68 -20.47 14.55
C LEU A 49 -13.41 -19.33 15.54
N LYS A 50 -12.13 -18.97 15.73
CA LYS A 50 -11.75 -17.69 16.34
C LYS A 50 -11.32 -16.73 15.23
N PHE A 51 -12.23 -15.84 14.84
CA PHE A 51 -11.87 -14.75 13.94
C PHE A 51 -11.09 -13.69 14.73
N SER A 52 -9.79 -13.60 14.47
CA SER A 52 -8.92 -12.55 15.00
C SER A 52 -8.14 -11.93 13.85
N LEU A 53 -8.58 -10.77 13.35
CA LEU A 53 -7.80 -9.94 12.44
C LEU A 53 -6.72 -9.22 13.27
N LYS A 54 -5.52 -9.77 13.29
CA LYS A 54 -4.33 -9.03 13.74
C LYS A 54 -3.68 -8.37 12.53
N LEU A 55 -3.77 -7.05 12.44
CA LEU A 55 -3.03 -6.26 11.47
C LEU A 55 -1.67 -5.92 12.07
N ASP A 56 -0.76 -6.90 12.04
CA ASP A 56 0.60 -6.72 12.51
C ASP A 56 1.47 -6.27 11.33
N PHE A 57 2.11 -5.10 11.45
CA PHE A 57 3.08 -4.59 10.46
C PHE A 57 4.43 -5.33 10.48
N ASP A 58 4.47 -6.49 11.15
CA ASP A 58 5.63 -7.37 11.20
C ASP A 58 5.81 -8.21 9.93
N PHE A 59 4.86 -8.21 8.99
CA PHE A 59 4.89 -9.10 7.82
C PHE A 59 5.00 -10.59 8.21
N GLY A 60 4.65 -10.98 9.43
CA GLY A 60 4.71 -12.36 9.91
C GLY A 60 6.13 -12.87 10.20
N LEU A 61 7.09 -12.01 10.55
CA LEU A 61 8.44 -12.47 10.94
C LEU A 61 8.38 -13.40 12.15
N ASP A 62 7.47 -13.19 13.10
CA ASP A 62 7.29 -14.11 14.23
C ASP A 62 6.97 -15.54 13.78
N ASP A 63 6.11 -15.70 12.78
CA ASP A 63 5.74 -17.01 12.25
C ASP A 63 6.87 -17.61 11.39
N LEU A 64 7.64 -16.77 10.71
CA LEU A 64 8.87 -17.17 10.02
C LEU A 64 9.91 -17.72 11.01
N PHE A 65 10.16 -17.01 12.13
CA PHE A 65 11.11 -17.47 13.16
C PHE A 65 10.63 -18.74 13.84
N LYS A 66 9.33 -18.87 14.13
CA LYS A 66 8.75 -20.12 14.65
C LYS A 66 8.89 -21.27 13.66
N ALA A 67 8.70 -21.03 12.37
CA ALA A 67 8.88 -22.04 11.32
C ALA A 67 10.35 -22.44 11.17
N ALA A 68 11.29 -21.52 11.43
CA ALA A 68 12.72 -21.80 11.40
C ALA A 68 13.24 -22.54 12.65
N ASP A 69 12.53 -22.47 13.79
CA ASP A 69 12.91 -23.20 15.00
C ASP A 69 12.53 -24.70 14.92
N PRO A 70 13.52 -25.62 14.89
CA PRO A 70 13.27 -27.06 14.81
C PRO A 70 12.56 -27.64 16.04
N ARG A 71 12.54 -26.92 17.17
CA ARG A 71 11.87 -27.34 18.41
C ARG A 71 10.35 -27.18 18.29
N THR A 72 9.92 -26.07 17.71
CA THR A 72 8.50 -25.76 17.44
C THR A 72 7.91 -26.79 16.48
N TYR A 73 8.65 -27.14 15.42
CA TYR A 73 8.22 -28.12 14.43
C TYR A 73 7.95 -29.52 15.02
N ARG A 74 8.72 -29.94 16.04
CA ARG A 74 8.63 -31.29 16.62
C ARG A 74 7.46 -31.48 17.58
N LEU A 75 6.98 -30.40 18.20
CA LEU A 75 5.95 -30.45 19.25
C LEU A 75 4.53 -30.21 18.72
N GLN A 76 4.38 -29.88 17.43
CA GLN A 76 3.15 -29.35 16.87
C GLN A 76 2.37 -30.40 16.04
N ALA A 77 1.03 -30.39 16.12
CA ALA A 77 0.14 -31.25 15.34
C ALA A 77 0.35 -31.06 13.81
N SER A 78 -0.03 -32.04 12.98
CA SER A 78 0.15 -31.96 11.52
C SER A 78 -0.56 -30.77 10.87
N GLY A 79 -1.80 -30.48 11.28
CA GLY A 79 -2.58 -29.33 10.77
C GLY A 79 -1.89 -27.99 11.06
N ASP A 80 -1.33 -27.86 12.26
CA ASP A 80 -0.64 -26.65 12.69
C ASP A 80 0.72 -26.45 12.00
N ARG A 81 1.41 -27.54 11.63
CA ARG A 81 2.65 -27.45 10.85
C ARG A 81 2.39 -26.92 9.44
N ALA A 82 1.30 -27.35 8.82
CA ALA A 82 0.91 -26.88 7.49
C ALA A 82 0.55 -25.39 7.49
N THR A 83 -0.18 -24.92 8.52
CA THR A 83 -0.51 -23.48 8.64
C THR A 83 0.71 -22.62 8.92
N LEU A 84 1.67 -23.09 9.73
CA LEU A 84 2.94 -22.40 9.94
C LEU A 84 3.76 -22.23 8.63
N VAL A 85 3.91 -23.31 7.85
CA VAL A 85 4.64 -23.24 6.57
C VAL A 85 3.94 -22.30 5.59
N LEU A 86 2.61 -22.39 5.51
CA LEU A 86 1.80 -21.51 4.67
C LEU A 86 1.96 -20.03 5.06
N SER A 87 1.89 -19.73 6.37
CA SER A 87 2.13 -18.38 6.90
C SER A 87 3.53 -17.88 6.57
N ALA A 88 4.57 -18.71 6.72
CA ALA A 88 5.95 -18.31 6.43
C ALA A 88 6.18 -18.01 4.94
N LEU A 89 5.60 -18.81 4.04
CA LEU A 89 5.67 -18.55 2.59
C LEU A 89 4.90 -17.27 2.21
N GLY A 90 3.72 -17.07 2.79
CA GLY A 90 2.93 -15.85 2.61
C GLY A 90 3.68 -14.61 3.10
N ALA A 91 4.25 -14.68 4.31
CA ALA A 91 5.09 -13.63 4.90
C ALA A 91 6.23 -13.21 3.96
N MET A 92 6.98 -14.17 3.42
CA MET A 92 8.07 -13.90 2.48
C MET A 92 7.58 -13.21 1.20
N LEU A 93 6.45 -13.65 0.64
CA LEU A 93 5.84 -13.03 -0.55
C LEU A 93 5.37 -11.60 -0.27
N PHE A 94 4.65 -11.39 0.83
CA PHE A 94 4.12 -10.08 1.21
C PHE A 94 5.24 -9.10 1.53
N PHE A 95 6.29 -9.58 2.19
CA PHE A 95 7.50 -8.82 2.45
C PHE A 95 8.19 -8.39 1.14
N TRP A 96 8.27 -9.28 0.13
CA TRP A 96 8.84 -8.92 -1.17
C TRP A 96 8.04 -7.80 -1.86
N ILE A 97 6.71 -7.91 -1.85
CA ILE A 97 5.81 -6.89 -2.42
C ILE A 97 5.98 -5.55 -1.70
N TYR A 98 6.06 -5.59 -0.37
CA TYR A 98 6.32 -4.41 0.44
C TYR A 98 7.67 -3.78 0.10
N LEU A 99 8.74 -4.57 0.03
CA LEU A 99 10.08 -4.09 -0.28
C LEU A 99 10.13 -3.45 -1.68
N ALA A 100 9.52 -4.09 -2.67
CA ALA A 100 9.42 -3.61 -4.04
C ALA A 100 8.74 -2.22 -4.11
N THR A 101 7.62 -2.06 -3.41
CA THR A 101 6.85 -0.81 -3.43
C THR A 101 7.47 0.27 -2.56
N ALA A 102 8.03 -0.08 -1.40
CA ALA A 102 8.75 0.82 -0.51
C ALA A 102 10.01 1.39 -1.16
N ILE A 103 10.80 0.57 -1.87
CA ILE A 103 11.99 1.03 -2.59
C ILE A 103 11.61 2.01 -3.71
N LYS A 104 10.58 1.71 -4.50
CA LYS A 104 10.06 2.66 -5.51
C LYS A 104 9.55 3.96 -4.89
N ARG A 105 8.98 3.90 -3.68
CA ARG A 105 8.57 5.11 -2.94
C ARG A 105 9.78 5.93 -2.50
N LEU A 106 10.85 5.30 -2.04
CA LEU A 106 12.11 5.96 -1.68
C LEU A 106 12.75 6.62 -2.92
N HIS A 107 12.74 5.93 -4.05
CA HIS A 107 13.19 6.49 -5.34
C HIS A 107 12.40 7.74 -5.75
N ASP A 108 11.09 7.74 -5.50
CA ASP A 108 10.24 8.91 -5.73
C ASP A 108 10.57 10.10 -4.82
N ARG A 109 11.31 9.88 -3.73
CA ARG A 109 11.82 10.94 -2.84
C ARG A 109 13.29 11.26 -3.05
N ASP A 110 13.86 10.78 -4.15
CA ASP A 110 15.28 10.89 -4.44
C ASP A 110 16.23 10.27 -3.39
N ARG A 111 15.73 9.24 -2.71
CA ARG A 111 16.51 8.43 -1.77
C ARG A 111 16.83 7.09 -2.41
N SER A 112 18.03 6.57 -2.14
CA SER A 112 18.38 5.19 -2.52
C SER A 112 17.52 4.18 -1.78
N GLY A 113 17.26 3.01 -2.38
CA GLY A 113 16.54 1.91 -1.73
C GLY A 113 17.12 1.50 -0.36
N TRP A 114 18.43 1.70 -0.13
CA TRP A 114 19.10 1.44 1.16
C TRP A 114 18.51 2.16 2.37
N TRP A 115 17.76 3.26 2.18
CA TRP A 115 17.07 3.95 3.28
C TRP A 115 15.99 3.08 3.94
N ILE A 116 15.56 1.99 3.30
CA ILE A 116 14.70 0.98 3.93
C ILE A 116 15.33 0.39 5.20
N VAL A 117 16.67 0.28 5.25
CA VAL A 117 17.41 -0.31 6.38
C VAL A 117 17.22 0.52 7.65
N PRO A 118 17.62 1.81 7.69
CA PRO A 118 17.42 2.62 8.89
C PRO A 118 15.94 2.91 9.20
N PHE A 119 15.03 2.93 8.21
CA PHE A 119 13.62 3.23 8.47
C PHE A 119 12.79 2.03 8.95
N PHE A 120 13.11 0.81 8.52
CA PHE A 120 12.32 -0.38 8.84
C PHE A 120 13.13 -1.48 9.51
N PHE A 121 14.26 -1.87 8.94
CA PHE A 121 15.02 -3.01 9.48
C PHE A 121 15.66 -2.71 10.83
N VAL A 122 16.30 -1.55 10.99
CA VAL A 122 16.97 -1.18 12.24
C VAL A 122 15.98 -1.05 13.40
N PRO A 123 14.88 -0.27 13.29
CA PRO A 123 13.89 -0.22 14.34
C PRO A 123 13.27 -1.59 14.61
N ARG A 124 12.94 -2.37 13.56
CA ARG A 124 12.33 -3.70 13.74
C ARG A 124 13.23 -4.66 14.51
N LEU A 125 14.50 -4.72 14.14
CA LEU A 125 15.48 -5.58 14.80
C LEU A 125 15.63 -5.19 16.27
N LEU A 126 15.67 -3.89 16.56
CA LEU A 126 15.83 -3.39 17.93
C LEU A 126 14.57 -3.60 18.78
N PHE A 127 13.37 -3.43 18.21
CA PHE A 127 12.12 -3.73 18.91
C PHE A 127 12.00 -5.21 19.27
N HIS A 128 12.49 -6.12 18.42
CA HIS A 128 12.50 -7.55 18.74
C HIS A 128 13.41 -7.89 19.93
N PHE A 129 14.58 -7.26 20.00
CA PHE A 129 15.52 -7.48 21.11
C PHE A 129 15.23 -6.64 22.34
N TRP A 130 14.27 -5.71 22.26
CA TRP A 130 13.92 -4.82 23.38
C TRP A 130 13.54 -5.61 24.63
N GLU A 131 12.79 -6.71 24.47
CA GLU A 131 12.36 -7.57 25.58
C GLU A 131 13.52 -8.28 26.29
N TRP A 132 14.72 -8.31 25.71
CA TRP A 132 15.90 -8.96 26.29
C TRP A 132 16.87 -7.97 26.94
N LEU A 133 16.58 -6.66 26.86
CA LEU A 133 17.43 -5.64 27.44
C LEU A 133 17.04 -5.33 28.88
N PRO A 134 18.01 -5.04 29.78
CA PRO A 134 17.71 -4.66 31.15
C PRO A 134 16.87 -3.37 31.21
N ASP A 135 15.92 -3.31 32.14
CA ASP A 135 15.15 -2.09 32.47
C ASP A 135 16.07 -1.03 33.11
N ALA A 136 16.88 -0.38 32.29
CA ALA A 136 17.88 0.57 32.72
C ALA A 136 17.59 1.97 32.15
N ASN A 137 17.45 2.94 33.04
CA ASN A 137 17.10 4.34 32.69
C ASN A 137 18.09 5.01 31.72
N TRP A 138 19.33 4.51 31.62
CA TRP A 138 20.34 5.04 30.69
C TRP A 138 20.09 4.63 29.23
N PHE A 139 19.26 3.62 28.97
CA PHE A 139 18.93 3.16 27.62
C PHE A 139 17.81 3.98 26.97
N LEU A 140 17.02 4.67 27.79
CA LEU A 140 15.89 5.51 27.41
C LEU A 140 16.17 6.52 26.27
N PRO A 141 17.29 7.29 26.23
CA PRO A 141 17.57 8.18 25.10
C PRO A 141 17.81 7.45 23.77
N PHE A 142 18.40 6.26 23.80
CA PHE A 142 18.60 5.46 22.58
C PHE A 142 17.27 4.95 22.04
N ASP A 143 16.39 4.51 22.93
CA ASP A 143 15.03 4.10 22.59
C ASP A 143 14.25 5.20 21.87
N TRP A 144 14.26 6.40 22.43
CA TRP A 144 13.57 7.55 21.85
C TRP A 144 14.15 7.94 20.49
N ALA A 145 15.47 7.83 20.32
CA ALA A 145 16.12 8.09 19.04
C ALA A 145 15.69 7.07 17.96
N ILE A 146 15.54 5.80 18.32
CA ILE A 146 15.08 4.74 17.40
C ILE A 146 13.62 4.98 17.01
N HIS A 147 12.76 5.29 17.98
CA HIS A 147 11.36 5.63 17.71
C HIS A 147 11.23 6.88 16.84
N ALA A 148 12.06 7.90 17.06
CA ALA A 148 12.10 9.10 16.23
C ALA A 148 12.53 8.78 14.79
N LEU A 149 13.53 7.90 14.60
CA LEU A 149 13.97 7.46 13.27
C LEU A 149 12.88 6.67 12.53
N TRP A 150 12.19 5.78 13.24
CA TRP A 150 11.06 5.02 12.70
C TRP A 150 9.89 5.94 12.32
N LEU A 151 9.53 6.88 13.19
CA LEU A 151 8.48 7.86 12.93
C LEU A 151 8.83 8.74 11.73
N TRP A 152 10.09 9.17 11.61
CA TRP A 152 10.56 9.90 10.44
C TRP A 152 10.39 9.06 9.17
N GLY A 153 10.80 7.79 9.16
CA GLY A 153 10.60 6.88 8.04
C GLY A 153 9.14 6.76 7.61
N ILE A 154 8.21 6.68 8.57
CA ILE A 154 6.77 6.67 8.30
C ILE A 154 6.31 7.97 7.65
N VAL A 155 6.65 9.12 8.24
CA VAL A 155 6.25 10.44 7.71
C VAL A 155 6.76 10.62 6.29
N GLU A 156 8.04 10.30 6.07
CA GLU A 156 8.73 10.37 4.78
C GLU A 156 8.02 9.55 3.71
N MET A 157 7.62 8.31 4.02
CA MET A 157 7.03 7.41 3.03
C MET A 157 5.54 7.63 2.78
N PHE A 158 4.75 7.82 3.83
CA PHE A 158 3.29 7.76 3.74
C PHE A 158 2.62 9.11 3.56
N PHE A 159 3.22 10.17 4.11
CA PHE A 159 2.58 11.48 4.20
C PHE A 159 3.19 12.51 3.24
N LEU A 160 4.52 12.56 3.15
CA LEU A 160 5.19 13.57 2.34
C LEU A 160 5.03 13.30 0.84
N ARG A 161 5.03 14.36 0.03
CA ARG A 161 4.95 14.29 -1.45
C ARG A 161 6.29 13.90 -2.07
N GLY A 162 6.26 13.15 -3.17
CA GLY A 162 7.44 12.86 -4.01
C GLY A 162 8.10 14.09 -4.63
N THR A 163 9.26 13.89 -5.25
CA THR A 163 9.96 14.93 -6.00
C THR A 163 9.20 15.29 -7.28
N SER A 164 9.07 16.58 -7.55
CA SER A 164 8.46 17.08 -8.79
C SER A 164 9.42 16.94 -9.96
N GLY A 165 8.90 16.49 -11.11
CA GLY A 165 9.70 16.35 -12.32
C GLY A 165 10.54 15.07 -12.36
N SER A 166 11.40 14.96 -13.37
CA SER A 166 12.26 13.79 -13.54
C SER A 166 13.32 13.71 -12.42
N ASN A 167 13.64 12.48 -12.04
CA ASN A 167 14.68 12.18 -11.07
C ASN A 167 15.62 11.09 -11.62
N ARG A 168 16.75 10.81 -10.95
CA ARG A 168 17.71 9.74 -11.27
C ARG A 168 17.08 8.35 -11.45
N PHE A 169 15.91 8.13 -10.87
CA PHE A 169 15.18 6.87 -10.91
C PHE A 169 14.05 6.83 -11.96
N GLY A 170 13.82 7.93 -12.70
CA GLY A 170 12.84 8.00 -13.76
C GLY A 170 11.96 9.25 -13.76
N PRO A 171 11.02 9.35 -14.72
CA PRO A 171 10.10 10.47 -14.85
C PRO A 171 9.12 10.57 -13.67
N ASP A 172 8.48 11.73 -13.53
CA ASP A 172 7.47 11.98 -12.49
C ASP A 172 6.22 11.11 -12.75
N PRO A 173 5.80 10.25 -11.80
CA PRO A 173 4.60 9.43 -11.95
C PRO A 173 3.30 10.24 -12.09
N LEU A 174 3.30 11.53 -11.73
CA LEU A 174 2.14 12.41 -11.86
C LEU A 174 2.12 13.22 -13.15
N ALA A 175 3.24 13.30 -13.89
CA ALA A 175 3.32 14.14 -15.09
C ALA A 175 2.37 13.67 -16.21
N GLU A 176 2.20 12.36 -16.39
CA GLU A 176 1.25 11.82 -17.39
C GLU A 176 -0.21 12.14 -17.02
N ILE A 177 -0.55 12.05 -15.73
CA ILE A 177 -1.89 12.40 -15.24
C ILE A 177 -2.14 13.89 -15.43
N GLN A 178 -1.16 14.74 -15.13
CA GLN A 178 -1.24 16.19 -15.34
C GLN A 178 -1.42 16.53 -16.84
N LEU A 179 -0.62 15.92 -17.71
CA LEU A 179 -0.76 16.10 -19.16
C LEU A 179 -2.11 15.59 -19.68
N ALA A 180 -2.61 14.48 -19.14
CA ALA A 180 -3.93 13.95 -19.50
C ALA A 180 -5.06 14.86 -18.99
N SER A 181 -4.96 15.44 -17.79
CA SER A 181 -5.93 16.41 -17.29
C SER A 181 -5.90 17.71 -18.09
N ASP A 182 -4.72 18.19 -18.47
CA ASP A 182 -4.56 19.42 -19.24
C ASP A 182 -5.01 19.25 -20.70
N ARG A 183 -4.88 18.03 -21.25
CA ARG A 183 -5.34 17.68 -22.60
C ARG A 183 -6.80 17.28 -22.66
N SER A 184 -7.40 16.83 -21.57
CA SER A 184 -8.81 16.49 -21.56
C SER A 184 -9.60 17.79 -21.57
N PRO A 185 -10.37 18.09 -22.63
CA PRO A 185 -11.41 19.11 -22.55
C PRO A 185 -12.56 18.45 -21.79
N ALA A 186 -12.33 17.99 -20.55
CA ALA A 186 -13.41 17.67 -19.65
C ALA A 186 -14.21 18.96 -19.60
N LYS A 187 -15.36 18.95 -20.28
CA LYS A 187 -16.27 20.08 -20.50
C LYS A 187 -16.20 20.92 -19.24
N SER A 188 -15.47 22.04 -19.29
CA SER A 188 -15.28 22.88 -18.11
C SER A 188 -16.68 23.19 -17.67
N TRP A 189 -17.10 22.61 -16.54
CA TRP A 189 -18.42 22.86 -16.03
C TRP A 189 -18.42 24.35 -15.67
N ASP A 190 -19.03 25.12 -16.56
CA ASP A 190 -19.04 26.56 -16.53
C ASP A 190 -20.29 26.94 -15.76
N GLN A 191 -20.12 27.10 -14.45
CA GLN A 191 -21.19 27.44 -13.52
C GLN A 191 -22.01 28.65 -13.99
N GLN A 192 -21.39 29.55 -14.77
CA GLN A 192 -22.06 30.74 -15.28
C GLN A 192 -23.07 30.42 -16.40
N ARG A 193 -22.89 29.32 -17.15
CA ARG A 193 -23.87 28.88 -18.18
C ARG A 193 -25.16 28.32 -17.61
N GLU A 194 -25.17 27.92 -16.33
CA GLU A 194 -26.38 27.43 -15.65
C GLU A 194 -27.15 28.56 -14.94
N ILE A 195 -26.48 29.68 -14.64
CA ILE A 195 -27.09 30.84 -13.98
C ILE A 195 -27.70 31.81 -15.00
N GLU A 196 -27.25 31.78 -16.26
CA GLU A 196 -27.94 32.44 -17.35
C GLU A 196 -29.25 31.71 -17.66
N PHE A 197 -30.36 32.23 -17.11
CA PHE A 197 -31.70 31.97 -17.65
C PHE A 197 -31.78 32.58 -19.05
N VAL A 198 -31.19 31.91 -20.05
CA VAL A 198 -31.38 32.28 -21.45
C VAL A 198 -32.87 32.07 -21.74
N PRO A 199 -33.65 33.13 -22.01
CA PRO A 199 -35.02 32.95 -22.46
C PRO A 199 -34.95 32.12 -23.75
N PRO A 200 -35.76 31.07 -23.91
CA PRO A 200 -35.79 30.32 -25.16
C PRO A 200 -36.02 31.32 -26.29
N SER A 201 -35.07 31.45 -27.23
CA SER A 201 -35.31 32.23 -28.43
C SER A 201 -36.36 31.46 -29.24
N ALA A 202 -37.62 31.82 -29.08
CA ALA A 202 -38.66 31.33 -29.98
C ALA A 202 -38.30 31.85 -31.37
N SER A 203 -37.87 30.97 -32.25
CA SER A 203 -37.79 31.29 -33.68
C SER A 203 -39.14 31.86 -34.11
N PRO A 204 -39.18 32.92 -34.93
CA PRO A 204 -40.44 33.49 -35.41
C PRO A 204 -41.30 32.36 -36.01
N PRO A 205 -42.61 32.32 -35.77
CA PRO A 205 -43.49 31.32 -36.37
C PRO A 205 -43.27 31.34 -37.89
N GLY A 206 -42.99 30.16 -38.47
CA GLY A 206 -42.77 30.02 -39.91
C GLY A 206 -43.87 30.74 -40.68
N GLY A 207 -43.48 31.71 -41.51
CA GLY A 207 -44.40 32.57 -42.24
C GLY A 207 -45.47 31.77 -42.97
N MET A 208 -46.72 32.19 -42.78
CA MET A 208 -47.91 31.61 -43.40
C MET A 208 -47.78 31.67 -44.94
N HIS A 209 -47.40 30.56 -45.57
CA HIS A 209 -47.40 30.42 -47.03
C HIS A 209 -48.85 30.38 -47.53
N VAL A 210 -49.39 31.54 -47.92
CA VAL A 210 -50.65 31.62 -48.65
C VAL A 210 -50.38 31.31 -50.12
N LYS A 211 -50.81 30.13 -50.59
CA LYS A 211 -50.85 29.84 -52.03
C LYS A 211 -51.88 30.76 -52.69
N ARG A 212 -51.43 31.76 -53.45
CA ARG A 212 -52.31 32.44 -54.42
C ARG A 212 -52.47 31.51 -55.62
N GLY A 213 -53.69 31.03 -55.83
CA GLY A 213 -54.05 30.26 -57.00
C GLY A 213 -54.13 31.12 -58.25
N ALA A 214 -53.84 30.50 -59.39
CA ALA A 214 -54.41 30.75 -60.71
C ALA A 214 -54.41 29.39 -61.42
#